data_AF-A0A7Z8Y6D3-F1
#
_entry.id   AF-A0A7Z8Y6D3-F1
#
_cell.length_a   1.000
_cell.length_b   1.000
_cell.length_c   1.000
_cell.angle_alpha   90.00
_cell.angle_beta   90.00
_cell.angle_gamma   90.00
#
_symmetry.space_group_name_H-M   'P 1'
#
loop_
_entity.id
_entity.type
_entity.pdbx_description
1 polymer ?
#
loop_
_entity_poly.entity_id
_entity_poly.type
_entity_poly.pdbx_seq_one_letter_code
_entity_poly.pdbx_strand_id
1 'polypeptide(L)'
;MWRGRAGDPKLVVCTGGEPLLQLDPPLIAALHARDFEIAIESNGTLAAPDGIDWICVSPKADADLIQVKGQELKLVYPQAKALPDRFEHLAFERFWLQPMDGPDQAENTAAAIEYCLTHPQWRLSVQTHKYIGVR
;
A
#
# COMPACT_ATOMS: atom_id res chain seq x y z
N MET A 1 24.53 -1.55 6.46
CA MET A 1 24.50 -0.15 6.97
C MET A 1 23.95 0.74 5.87
N TRP A 2 22.99 1.61 6.18
CA TRP A 2 22.46 2.59 5.23
C TRP A 2 23.58 3.50 4.71
N ARG A 3 23.58 3.79 3.40
CA ARG A 3 24.67 4.49 2.69
C ARG A 3 24.30 5.88 2.16
N GLY A 4 23.12 6.41 2.50
CA GLY A 4 22.70 7.73 2.03
C GLY A 4 23.55 8.86 2.60
N ARG A 5 23.30 10.09 2.13
CA ARG A 5 24.09 11.27 2.51
C ARG A 5 23.54 11.86 3.81
N ALA A 6 24.40 12.55 4.56
CA ALA A 6 23.96 13.28 5.75
C ALA A 6 22.87 14.30 5.37
N GLY A 7 21.73 14.25 6.07
CA GLY A 7 20.58 15.11 5.82
C GLY A 7 19.55 14.56 4.82
N ASP A 8 19.82 13.44 4.15
CA ASP A 8 18.80 12.79 3.32
C ASP A 8 17.65 12.27 4.20
N PRO A 9 16.38 12.40 3.76
CA PRO A 9 15.27 11.77 4.45
C PRO A 9 15.48 10.24 4.45
N LYS A 10 15.29 9.62 5.61
CA LYS A 10 15.39 8.17 5.77
C LYS A 10 13.98 7.62 5.82
N LEU A 11 13.63 6.79 4.85
CA LEU A 11 12.36 6.07 4.82
C LEU A 11 12.65 4.57 4.89
N VAL A 12 11.91 3.86 5.73
CA VAL A 12 11.81 2.41 5.67
C VAL A 12 10.39 2.03 5.30
N VAL A 13 10.25 1.16 4.30
CA VAL A 13 8.97 0.57 3.94
C VAL A 13 8.94 -0.85 4.50
N CYS A 14 8.24 -1.03 5.61
CA CYS A 14 8.01 -2.34 6.21
C CYS A 14 6.94 -3.09 5.42
N THR A 15 7.34 -4.21 4.83
CA THR A 15 6.50 -5.05 3.99
C THR A 15 6.84 -6.53 4.21
N GLY A 16 6.34 -7.40 3.34
CA GLY A 16 6.66 -8.83 3.26
C GLY A 16 5.79 -9.69 4.17
N GLY A 17 5.23 -10.78 3.61
CA GLY A 17 4.15 -11.50 4.28
C GLY A 17 3.03 -10.51 4.67
N GLU A 18 2.68 -10.50 5.96
CA GLU A 18 1.95 -9.41 6.60
C GLU A 18 2.88 -8.74 7.64
N PRO A 19 3.31 -7.48 7.45
CA PRO A 19 4.29 -6.85 8.35
C PRO A 19 3.78 -6.68 9.77
N LEU A 20 2.47 -6.49 9.98
CA LEU A 20 1.87 -6.29 11.31
C LEU A 20 1.87 -7.56 12.17
N LEU A 21 2.29 -8.71 11.65
CA LEU A 21 2.56 -9.91 12.45
C LEU A 21 3.86 -9.81 13.26
N GLN A 22 4.76 -8.89 12.88
CA GLN A 22 6.12 -8.79 13.46
C GLN A 22 6.50 -7.37 13.85
N LEU A 23 5.96 -6.35 13.19
CA LEU A 23 6.25 -4.95 13.50
C LEU A 23 5.63 -4.58 14.85
N ASP A 24 6.48 -4.24 15.81
CA ASP A 24 6.10 -3.98 17.20
C ASP A 24 6.58 -2.60 17.70
N PRO A 25 6.07 -2.12 18.85
CA PRO A 25 6.46 -0.82 19.39
C PRO A 25 7.97 -0.65 19.66
N PRO A 26 8.71 -1.66 20.17
CA PRO A 26 10.16 -1.58 20.31
C PRO A 26 10.89 -1.34 18.98
N LEU A 27 10.50 -2.02 17.89
CA LEU A 27 11.11 -1.82 16.58
C LEU A 27 10.78 -0.44 16.01
N ILE A 28 9.54 0.01 16.14
CA ILE A 28 9.11 1.36 15.73
C ILE A 28 9.96 2.43 16.42
N ALA A 29 10.06 2.36 17.75
CA ALA A 29 10.87 3.29 18.53
C ALA A 29 12.36 3.27 18.11
N ALA A 30 12.91 2.09 17.81
CA ALA A 30 14.29 1.94 17.39
C ALA A 30 14.57 2.52 15.98
N LEU A 31 13.59 2.48 15.08
CA LEU A 31 13.67 3.08 13.75
C LEU A 31 13.57 4.61 13.84
N HIS A 32 12.62 5.14 14.61
CA HIS A 32 12.50 6.58 14.86
C HIS A 32 13.73 7.16 15.56
N ALA A 33 14.33 6.45 16.52
CA ALA A 33 15.59 6.86 17.16
C ALA A 33 16.79 6.94 16.20
N ARG A 34 16.63 6.43 14.96
CA ARG A 34 17.60 6.52 13.87
C ARG A 34 17.15 7.46 12.75
N ASP A 35 16.13 8.28 13.01
CA ASP A 35 15.50 9.26 12.13
C ASP A 35 14.83 8.66 10.89
N PHE A 36 14.38 7.40 10.94
CA PHE A 36 13.59 6.83 9.85
C PHE A 36 12.12 7.21 10.00
N GLU A 37 11.52 7.75 8.94
CA GLU A 37 10.09 7.65 8.72
C GLU A 37 9.73 6.19 8.39
N ILE A 38 8.58 5.74 8.89
CA ILE A 38 8.12 4.36 8.79
C ILE A 38 6.85 4.31 7.95
N ALA A 39 6.93 3.68 6.78
CA ALA A 39 5.78 3.29 5.99
C ALA A 39 5.51 1.80 6.11
N ILE A 40 4.24 1.39 6.03
CA ILE A 40 3.85 -0.02 5.90
C ILE A 40 3.09 -0.30 4.61
N GLU A 41 3.25 -1.50 4.10
CA GLU A 41 2.41 -2.11 3.06
C GLU A 41 1.74 -3.36 3.65
N SER A 42 0.49 -3.22 4.09
CA SER A 42 -0.26 -4.27 4.82
C SER A 42 -1.47 -4.76 4.01
N ASN A 43 -1.91 -6.00 4.25
CA ASN A 43 -3.16 -6.52 3.72
C ASN A 43 -4.41 -5.98 4.48
N GLY A 44 -4.21 -5.30 5.61
CA GLY A 44 -5.27 -4.66 6.40
C GLY A 44 -6.02 -5.58 7.37
N THR A 45 -5.64 -6.84 7.49
CA THR A 45 -6.26 -7.82 8.40
C THR A 45 -5.94 -7.58 9.88
N LEU A 46 -5.00 -6.69 10.18
CA LEU A 46 -4.59 -6.31 11.53
C LEU A 46 -4.61 -4.79 11.67
N ALA A 47 -4.90 -4.30 12.88
CA ALA A 47 -4.78 -2.89 13.19
C ALA A 47 -3.30 -2.50 13.33
N ALA A 48 -2.90 -1.42 12.69
CA ALA A 48 -1.55 -0.87 12.81
C ALA A 48 -1.34 -0.28 14.21
N PRO A 49 -0.20 -0.56 14.89
CA PRO A 49 0.15 0.10 16.14
C PRO A 49 0.45 1.58 15.92
N ASP A 50 0.40 2.36 16.99
CA ASP A 50 0.78 3.77 16.98
C ASP A 50 2.25 3.96 16.61
N GLY A 51 2.58 5.11 16.01
CA GLY A 51 3.95 5.47 15.61
C GLY A 51 4.34 5.03 14.20
N ILE A 52 3.43 4.48 13.40
CA ILE A 52 3.66 4.30 11.96
C ILE A 52 3.28 5.61 11.25
N ASP A 53 4.20 6.17 10.48
CA ASP A 53 4.05 7.49 9.85
C ASP A 53 3.20 7.42 8.57
N TRP A 54 3.22 6.29 7.86
CA TRP A 54 2.46 6.09 6.63
C TRP A 54 1.87 4.68 6.50
N ILE A 55 0.55 4.60 6.46
CA ILE A 55 -0.19 3.35 6.33
C ILE A 55 -0.76 3.21 4.91
N CYS A 56 -0.21 2.28 4.14
CA CYS A 56 -0.79 1.80 2.89
C CYS A 56 -1.45 0.42 3.11
N VAL A 57 -2.74 0.33 2.81
CA VAL A 57 -3.52 -0.90 2.92
C VAL A 57 -3.92 -1.41 1.55
N SER A 58 -3.63 -2.68 1.27
CA SER A 58 -4.00 -3.37 0.04
C SER A 58 -4.92 -4.57 0.34
N PRO A 59 -6.24 -4.33 0.47
CA PRO A 59 -7.18 -5.35 0.88
C PRO A 59 -7.24 -6.50 -0.14
N LYS A 60 -7.44 -7.71 0.37
CA LYS A 60 -7.59 -8.94 -0.45
C LYS A 60 -9.05 -9.35 -0.48
N ALA A 61 -9.49 -9.88 -1.62
CA ALA A 61 -10.88 -10.28 -1.88
C ALA A 61 -11.56 -11.09 -0.76
N ASP A 62 -10.84 -12.04 -0.19
CA ASP A 62 -11.37 -13.06 0.73
C ASP A 62 -10.94 -12.86 2.19
N ALA A 63 -10.51 -11.66 2.57
CA ALA A 63 -10.02 -11.36 3.91
C ALA A 63 -10.85 -10.27 4.60
N ASP A 64 -11.02 -10.40 5.92
CA ASP A 64 -11.59 -9.35 6.75
C ASP A 64 -10.67 -8.12 6.78
N LEU A 65 -11.27 -6.94 6.77
CA LEU A 65 -10.55 -5.67 6.81
C LEU A 65 -10.74 -5.00 8.17
N ILE A 66 -9.68 -4.97 8.98
CA ILE A 66 -9.66 -4.35 10.30
C ILE A 66 -9.11 -2.92 10.23
N GLN A 67 -8.04 -2.71 9.45
CA GLN A 67 -7.48 -1.38 9.25
C GLN A 67 -8.32 -0.60 8.22
N VAL A 68 -9.31 0.15 8.73
CA VAL A 68 -10.30 0.90 7.93
C VAL A 68 -9.95 2.39 7.73
N LYS A 69 -8.74 2.80 8.12
CA LYS A 69 -8.25 4.17 7.97
C LYS A 69 -6.75 4.19 7.70
N GLY A 70 -6.25 5.26 7.08
CA GLY A 70 -4.82 5.43 6.84
C GLY A 70 -4.53 6.45 5.75
N GLN A 71 -3.29 6.45 5.29
CA GLN A 71 -2.83 7.38 4.26
C GLN A 71 -3.31 6.93 2.88
N GLU A 72 -3.21 5.63 2.58
CA GLU A 72 -3.51 5.11 1.25
C GLU A 72 -4.25 3.79 1.29
N LEU A 73 -5.27 3.67 0.44
CA LEU A 73 -5.83 2.39 0.06
C LEU A 73 -5.39 2.07 -1.37
N LYS A 74 -4.65 0.97 -1.54
CA LYS A 74 -4.12 0.52 -2.83
C LYS A 74 -4.70 -0.84 -3.20
N LEU A 75 -5.79 -0.80 -3.97
CA LEU A 75 -6.51 -2.00 -4.39
C LEU A 75 -5.86 -2.60 -5.65
N VAL A 76 -5.50 -3.88 -5.57
CA VAL A 76 -5.12 -4.64 -6.77
C VAL A 76 -6.38 -4.89 -7.59
N TYR A 77 -6.34 -4.56 -8.88
CA TYR A 77 -7.51 -4.54 -9.75
C TYR A 77 -7.21 -5.19 -11.11
N PRO A 78 -8.12 -6.00 -11.68
CA PRO A 78 -9.44 -6.36 -11.14
C PRO A 78 -9.37 -7.50 -10.11
N GLN A 79 -10.31 -7.53 -9.17
CA GLN A 79 -10.56 -8.67 -8.28
C GLN A 79 -12.07 -8.89 -8.20
N ALA A 80 -12.57 -10.05 -8.63
CA ALA A 80 -14.02 -10.30 -8.75
C ALA A 80 -14.80 -10.08 -7.46
N LYS A 81 -14.20 -10.39 -6.31
CA LYS A 81 -14.81 -10.19 -4.99
C LYS A 81 -14.39 -8.88 -4.33
N ALA A 82 -13.34 -8.20 -4.79
CA ALA A 82 -12.83 -6.95 -4.20
C ALA A 82 -13.06 -5.78 -5.17
N LEU A 83 -14.33 -5.46 -5.43
CA LEU A 83 -14.69 -4.31 -6.24
C LEU A 83 -14.38 -3.00 -5.50
N PRO A 84 -14.05 -1.90 -6.22
CA PRO A 84 -13.61 -0.66 -5.57
C PRO A 84 -14.67 -0.02 -4.68
N ASP A 85 -15.94 -0.05 -5.07
CA ASP A 85 -17.11 0.45 -4.33
C ASP A 85 -17.21 -0.07 -2.88
N ARG A 86 -16.72 -1.30 -2.62
CA ARG A 86 -16.62 -1.87 -1.27
C ARG A 86 -15.76 -1.03 -0.31
N PHE A 87 -14.88 -0.19 -0.82
CA PHE A 87 -13.83 0.48 -0.04
C PHE A 87 -13.92 2.00 -0.08
N GLU A 88 -14.66 2.59 -1.02
CA GLU A 88 -14.69 4.05 -1.26
C GLU A 88 -15.11 4.89 -0.05
N HIS A 89 -15.88 4.30 0.86
CA HIS A 89 -16.38 4.97 2.06
C HIS A 89 -15.41 4.94 3.25
N LEU A 90 -14.29 4.22 3.15
CA LEU A 90 -13.33 4.07 4.23
C LEU A 90 -12.50 5.34 4.43
N ALA A 91 -11.93 5.52 5.62
CA ALA A 91 -11.26 6.76 6.01
C ALA A 91 -9.79 6.80 5.55
N PHE A 92 -9.58 6.78 4.22
CA PHE A 92 -8.26 6.92 3.60
C PHE A 92 -8.12 8.26 2.88
N GLU A 93 -6.92 8.83 2.90
CA GLU A 93 -6.64 10.11 2.23
C GLU A 93 -6.57 9.95 0.70
N ARG A 94 -6.13 8.79 0.22
CA ARG A 94 -5.90 8.49 -1.20
C ARG A 94 -6.38 7.08 -1.55
N PHE A 95 -7.01 6.96 -2.72
CA PHE A 95 -7.48 5.70 -3.29
C PHE A 95 -6.77 5.41 -4.60
N TRP A 96 -6.13 4.23 -4.66
CA TRP A 96 -5.31 3.81 -5.78
C TRP A 96 -5.80 2.48 -6.34
N LEU A 97 -5.92 2.41 -7.67
CA LEU A 97 -6.03 1.14 -8.39
C LEU A 97 -4.66 0.76 -8.94
N GLN A 98 -4.19 -0.42 -8.54
CA GLN A 98 -2.98 -1.02 -9.09
C GLN A 98 -3.37 -2.18 -10.01
N PRO A 99 -3.02 -2.13 -11.30
CA PRO A 99 -3.25 -3.24 -12.21
C PRO A 99 -2.67 -4.54 -11.66
N MET A 100 -3.47 -5.59 -11.67
CA MET A 100 -3.03 -6.93 -11.31
C MET A 100 -1.96 -7.38 -12.31
N ASP A 101 -0.80 -7.73 -11.78
CA ASP A 101 0.28 -8.30 -12.58
C ASP A 101 -0.01 -9.77 -12.90
N GLY A 102 0.45 -10.23 -14.06
CA GLY A 102 0.17 -11.58 -14.55
C GLY A 102 0.07 -11.64 -16.08
N PRO A 103 -0.42 -12.75 -16.64
CA PRO A 103 -0.59 -12.92 -18.09
C PRO A 103 -1.42 -11.82 -18.74
N ASP A 104 -2.42 -11.32 -18.01
CA ASP A 104 -3.41 -10.34 -18.51
C ASP A 104 -3.04 -8.89 -18.13
N GLN A 105 -1.77 -8.60 -17.86
CA GLN A 105 -1.33 -7.28 -17.35
C GLN A 105 -1.79 -6.11 -18.22
N ALA A 106 -1.74 -6.25 -19.54
CA ALA A 106 -2.17 -5.19 -20.47
C ALA A 106 -3.67 -4.90 -20.35
N GLU A 107 -4.49 -5.94 -20.26
CA GLU A 107 -5.95 -5.83 -20.09
C GLU A 107 -6.29 -5.25 -18.71
N ASN A 108 -5.62 -5.72 -17.65
CA ASN A 108 -5.80 -5.22 -16.30
C ASN A 108 -5.42 -3.73 -16.18
N THR A 109 -4.37 -3.31 -16.90
CA THR A 109 -3.94 -1.91 -16.94
C THR A 109 -4.99 -1.04 -17.64
N ALA A 110 -5.49 -1.47 -18.80
CA ALA A 110 -6.56 -0.77 -19.51
C ALA A 110 -7.83 -0.65 -18.64
N ALA A 111 -8.22 -1.73 -17.96
CA ALA A 111 -9.39 -1.73 -17.09
C ALA A 111 -9.23 -0.79 -15.88
N ALA A 112 -8.04 -0.73 -15.27
CA ALA A 112 -7.76 0.19 -14.17
C ALA A 112 -7.77 1.66 -14.62
N ILE A 113 -7.23 1.95 -15.81
CA ILE A 113 -7.26 3.29 -16.41
C ILE A 113 -8.71 3.73 -16.64
N GLU A 114 -9.51 2.90 -17.30
CA GLU A 114 -10.91 3.19 -17.59
C GLU A 114 -11.71 3.46 -16.31
N TYR A 115 -11.47 2.65 -15.27
CA TYR A 115 -12.13 2.85 -13.98
C TYR A 115 -11.75 4.19 -13.35
N CYS A 116 -10.46 4.55 -13.31
CA CYS A 116 -10.02 5.83 -12.75
C CYS A 116 -10.54 7.04 -13.54
N LEU A 117 -10.68 6.92 -14.87
CA LEU A 117 -11.24 8.00 -15.71
C LEU A 117 -12.73 8.24 -15.42
N THR A 118 -13.46 7.20 -15.05
CA THR A 118 -14.90 7.28 -14.75
C THR A 118 -15.20 7.51 -13.26
N HIS A 119 -14.25 7.24 -12.36
CA HIS A 119 -14.37 7.37 -10.91
C HIS A 119 -13.20 8.18 -10.33
N PRO A 120 -13.26 9.53 -10.33
CA PRO A 120 -12.11 10.40 -10.04
C PRO A 120 -11.60 10.37 -8.59
N GLN A 121 -12.30 9.71 -7.68
CA GLN A 121 -11.77 9.37 -6.36
C GLN A 121 -10.55 8.44 -6.48
N TRP A 122 -10.56 7.56 -7.48
CA TRP A 122 -9.50 6.60 -7.74
C TRP A 122 -8.45 7.15 -8.68
N ARG A 123 -7.21 6.77 -8.40
CA ARG A 123 -6.04 7.13 -9.20
C ARG A 123 -5.25 5.88 -9.57
N LEU A 124 -4.55 5.92 -10.70
CA LEU A 124 -3.75 4.78 -11.14
C LEU A 124 -2.43 4.70 -10.37
N SER A 125 -2.08 3.51 -9.87
CA SER A 125 -0.77 3.18 -9.29
C SER A 125 -0.10 2.11 -10.15
N VAL A 126 1.06 2.42 -10.73
CA VAL A 126 1.80 1.48 -11.59
C VAL A 126 3.03 0.95 -10.86
N GLN A 127 3.34 -0.33 -11.07
CA GLN A 127 4.53 -0.97 -10.49
C GLN A 127 5.80 -0.59 -11.28
N THR A 128 6.20 0.68 -11.19
CA THR A 128 7.30 1.28 -11.97
C THR A 128 8.59 0.46 -11.93
N HIS A 129 8.94 -0.10 -10.75
CA HIS A 129 10.13 -0.95 -10.56
C HIS A 129 10.21 -2.10 -11.58
N LYS A 130 9.08 -2.71 -11.96
CA LYS A 130 9.03 -3.78 -12.98
C LYS A 130 9.38 -3.27 -14.37
N TYR A 131 8.91 -2.08 -14.73
CA TYR A 131 9.20 -1.47 -16.03
C TYR A 131 10.65 -1.02 -16.16
N ILE A 132 11.27 -0.57 -15.06
CA ILE A 132 12.67 -0.10 -15.07
C ILE A 132 13.69 -1.20 -14.76
N GLY A 133 13.23 -2.44 -14.52
CA GLY A 133 14.11 -3.59 -14.29
C GLY A 133 14.73 -3.67 -12.90
N VAL A 134 14.17 -2.99 -11.90
CA VAL A 134 14.58 -3.09 -10.50
C VAL A 134 13.71 -4.13 -9.79
N ARG A 135 14.33 -5.13 -9.18
CA ARG A 135 13.67 -6.24 -8.44
C ARG A 135 14.14 -6.28 -6.99
#